data_AF-A0A7Y5WT39-F1
#
_entry.id   AF-A0A7Y5WT39-F1
#
_cell.length_a   1.000
_cell.length_b   1.000
_cell.length_c   1.000
_cell.angle_alpha   90.00
_cell.angle_beta   90.00
_cell.angle_gamma   90.00
#
_symmetry.space_group_name_H-M   'P 1'
#
loop_
_entity.id
_entity.type
_entity.pdbx_description
1 polymer ?
#
loop_
_entity_poly.entity_id
_entity_poly.type
_entity_poly.pdbx_seq_one_letter_code
_entity_poly.pdbx_strand_id
1 'polypeptide(L)'
;MPAAEMTEGTQDRSAPGVGHPSLGIETLLGFVLFLVLCTMNSAGYRYGASDQAFYQPVVLRALDPHLFPRDAALLDAQGRLTLYDEAIAALCRLVPVDLPHLFLGLYLFTLALLFAAALNLGTRWYRARWAAWALAAAFTLRHAVAKTGANTLEGYFHPRQLAFAIALLAVVAFLDRRDGRAGLLLLVAGVLHPTATAWVAVWLAVALWVARPAWRTPMLAVAMAGAGIAAWVVFQGPLASRLDTMDAAWLAVIGEKDYLFPLAWPIDAWITNLIAVPIILAGWRARRRAGT
;
A
#
# COMPACT_ATOMS: atom_id res chain seq x y z
N MET A 1 -59.48 -36.13 3.45
CA MET A 1 -58.90 -34.79 3.60
C MET A 1 -57.37 -34.92 3.58
N PRO A 2 -56.70 -34.62 2.46
CA PRO A 2 -55.24 -34.45 2.46
C PRO A 2 -54.88 -32.98 2.67
N ALA A 3 -53.76 -32.78 3.37
CA ALA A 3 -53.23 -31.50 3.83
C ALA A 3 -52.79 -30.60 2.66
N ALA A 4 -53.10 -29.31 2.78
CA ALA A 4 -52.70 -28.27 1.84
C ALA A 4 -51.21 -27.93 2.00
N GLU A 5 -50.47 -28.04 0.90
CA GLU A 5 -49.11 -27.51 0.74
C GLU A 5 -49.12 -25.98 0.85
N MET A 6 -48.51 -25.47 1.92
CA MET A 6 -48.13 -24.07 2.05
C MET A 6 -46.82 -23.87 1.28
N THR A 7 -46.92 -23.36 0.05
CA THR A 7 -45.77 -22.88 -0.71
C THR A 7 -45.43 -21.47 -0.24
N GLU A 8 -44.40 -21.36 0.60
CA GLU A 8 -43.80 -20.08 0.99
C GLU A 8 -43.15 -19.42 -0.23
N GLY A 9 -43.75 -18.31 -0.66
CA GLY A 9 -43.22 -17.43 -1.68
C GLY A 9 -41.89 -16.84 -1.22
N THR A 10 -40.80 -17.34 -1.81
CA THR A 10 -39.47 -16.74 -1.69
C THR A 10 -39.47 -15.43 -2.46
N GLN A 11 -39.75 -14.31 -1.76
CA GLN A 11 -39.58 -12.97 -2.32
C GLN A 11 -38.09 -12.73 -2.60
N ASP A 12 -37.75 -12.77 -3.88
CA ASP A 12 -36.48 -12.31 -4.44
C ASP A 12 -36.29 -10.81 -4.13
N ARG A 13 -35.55 -10.53 -3.06
CA ARG A 13 -35.03 -9.20 -2.75
C ARG A 13 -33.77 -8.99 -3.58
N SER A 14 -33.94 -8.71 -4.87
CA SER A 14 -32.89 -8.16 -5.70
C SER A 14 -32.48 -6.80 -5.12
N ALA A 15 -31.38 -6.78 -4.36
CA ALA A 15 -30.76 -5.54 -3.92
C ALA A 15 -30.48 -4.67 -5.16
N PRO A 16 -30.70 -3.35 -5.11
CA PRO A 16 -30.39 -2.47 -6.23
C PRO A 16 -28.91 -2.66 -6.57
N GLY A 17 -28.65 -3.12 -7.80
CA GLY A 17 -27.30 -3.36 -8.29
C GLY A 17 -26.47 -2.12 -8.06
N VAL A 18 -25.40 -2.25 -7.27
CA VAL A 18 -24.38 -1.22 -7.14
C VAL A 18 -23.73 -1.12 -8.51
N GLY A 19 -24.23 -0.21 -9.33
CA GLY A 19 -23.70 0.02 -10.68
C GLY A 19 -22.21 0.28 -10.58
N HIS A 20 -21.42 -0.50 -11.31
CA HIS A 20 -20.01 -0.22 -11.48
C HIS A 20 -19.87 1.21 -12.03
N PRO A 21 -18.95 2.04 -11.51
CA PRO A 21 -18.71 3.36 -12.06
C PRO A 21 -18.32 3.18 -13.54
N SER A 22 -19.20 3.62 -14.44
CA SER A 22 -18.85 3.75 -15.84
C SER A 22 -17.77 4.82 -15.98
N LEU A 23 -16.91 4.72 -17.00
CA LEU A 23 -15.96 5.76 -17.40
C LEU A 23 -16.73 6.96 -17.97
N GLY A 24 -17.55 7.61 -17.13
CA GLY A 24 -18.34 8.78 -17.47
C GLY A 24 -17.58 10.07 -17.20
N ILE A 25 -18.15 11.18 -17.68
CA ILE A 25 -17.60 12.53 -17.48
C ILE A 25 -17.40 12.87 -15.99
N GLU A 26 -18.28 12.38 -15.11
CA GLU A 26 -18.14 12.53 -13.65
C GLU A 26 -16.86 11.89 -13.12
N THR A 27 -16.51 10.69 -13.60
CA THR A 27 -15.28 9.99 -13.20
C THR A 27 -14.05 10.72 -13.68
N LEU A 28 -14.08 11.25 -14.89
CA LEU A 28 -12.99 12.05 -15.43
C LEU A 28 -12.79 13.36 -14.64
N LEU A 29 -13.87 14.12 -14.42
CA LEU A 29 -13.82 15.36 -13.63
C LEU A 29 -13.36 15.09 -12.20
N GLY A 30 -13.87 14.03 -11.58
CA GLY A 30 -13.46 13.60 -10.25
C GLY A 30 -11.99 13.19 -10.20
N PHE A 31 -11.47 12.52 -11.22
CA PHE A 31 -10.06 12.17 -11.31
C PHE A 31 -9.17 13.42 -11.48
N VAL A 32 -9.56 14.36 -12.35
CA VAL A 32 -8.84 15.63 -12.51
C VAL A 32 -8.81 16.40 -11.19
N LEU A 33 -9.94 16.50 -10.50
CA LEU A 33 -9.99 17.15 -9.18
C LEU A 33 -9.12 16.42 -8.16
N PHE A 34 -9.13 15.08 -8.16
CA PHE A 34 -8.26 14.28 -7.30
C PHE A 34 -6.78 14.57 -7.55
N LEU A 35 -6.34 14.65 -8.83
CA LEU A 35 -4.96 15.02 -9.17
C LEU A 35 -4.59 16.41 -8.66
N VAL A 36 -5.47 17.39 -8.87
CA VAL A 36 -5.26 18.77 -8.38
C VAL A 36 -5.12 18.78 -6.87
N LEU A 37 -6.02 18.11 -6.15
CA LEU A 37 -5.98 18.06 -4.68
C LEU A 37 -4.73 17.32 -4.17
N CYS A 38 -4.37 16.18 -4.76
CA CYS A 38 -3.16 15.45 -4.39
C CYS A 38 -1.92 16.33 -4.54
N THR A 39 -1.78 16.97 -5.70
CA THR A 39 -0.63 17.84 -5.98
C THR A 39 -0.60 19.07 -5.07
N MET A 40 -1.74 19.72 -4.82
CA MET A 40 -1.81 20.86 -3.89
C MET A 40 -1.45 20.46 -2.45
N ASN A 41 -2.02 19.37 -1.94
CA ASN A 41 -1.76 18.88 -0.58
C ASN A 41 -0.33 18.33 -0.40
N SER A 42 0.35 17.98 -1.50
CA SER A 42 1.72 17.46 -1.48
C SER A 42 2.81 18.50 -1.81
N ALA A 43 2.45 19.79 -1.87
CA ALA A 43 3.34 20.89 -2.29
C ALA A 43 3.89 20.74 -3.71
N GLY A 44 3.04 20.30 -4.63
CA GLY A 44 3.35 20.07 -6.05
C GLY A 44 4.03 18.73 -6.32
N TYR A 45 4.20 18.43 -7.61
CA TYR A 45 5.08 17.34 -8.05
C TYR A 45 6.54 17.81 -7.98
N ARG A 46 7.41 16.98 -7.41
CA ARG A 46 8.83 17.28 -7.17
C ARG A 46 9.70 16.10 -7.61
N TYR A 47 10.33 16.23 -8.77
CA TYR A 47 11.31 15.25 -9.24
C TYR A 47 12.61 15.34 -8.43
N GLY A 48 13.18 14.20 -8.05
CA GLY A 48 14.45 14.11 -7.30
C GLY A 48 14.34 14.41 -5.81
N ALA A 49 13.14 14.59 -5.26
CA ALA A 49 12.94 14.91 -3.85
C ALA A 49 12.84 13.66 -2.95
N SER A 50 13.28 13.81 -1.70
CA SER A 50 13.12 12.80 -0.62
C SER A 50 13.60 11.41 -1.05
N ASP A 51 12.72 10.40 -1.10
CA ASP A 51 13.11 9.01 -1.35
C ASP A 51 13.76 8.86 -2.74
N GLN A 52 13.37 9.70 -3.71
CA GLN A 52 13.97 9.70 -5.04
C GLN A 52 15.44 10.13 -5.07
N ALA A 53 15.89 10.94 -4.11
CA ALA A 53 17.30 11.32 -4.00
C ALA A 53 18.19 10.10 -3.76
N PHE A 54 17.62 9.04 -3.17
CA PHE A 54 18.29 7.77 -2.94
C PHE A 54 18.05 6.78 -4.09
N TYR A 55 16.85 6.72 -4.66
CA TYR A 55 16.52 5.77 -5.73
C TYR A 55 17.15 6.11 -7.09
N GLN A 56 17.12 7.38 -7.50
CA GLN A 56 17.55 7.76 -8.84
C GLN A 56 19.02 7.43 -9.13
N PRO A 57 19.98 7.67 -8.23
CA PRO A 57 21.37 7.30 -8.47
C PRO A 57 21.56 5.78 -8.67
N VAL A 58 20.78 4.95 -7.97
CA VAL A 58 20.81 3.49 -8.15
C VAL A 58 20.28 3.09 -9.52
N VAL A 59 19.15 3.67 -9.95
CA VAL A 59 18.60 3.45 -11.30
C VAL A 59 19.59 3.89 -12.38
N LEU A 60 20.22 5.06 -12.22
CA LEU A 60 21.24 5.56 -13.15
C LEU A 60 22.44 4.61 -13.23
N ARG A 61 22.91 4.04 -12.10
CA ARG A 61 23.97 3.02 -12.09
C ARG A 61 23.55 1.71 -12.77
N ALA A 62 22.29 1.30 -12.64
CA ALA A 62 21.77 0.13 -13.34
C ALA A 62 21.68 0.34 -14.87
N LEU A 63 21.62 1.58 -15.33
CA LEU A 63 21.69 1.96 -16.74
C LEU A 63 23.13 2.10 -17.23
N ASP A 64 23.99 2.75 -16.44
CA ASP A 64 25.42 2.93 -16.71
C ASP A 64 26.25 2.66 -15.43
N PRO A 65 26.92 1.50 -15.33
CA PRO A 65 27.71 1.12 -14.17
C PRO A 65 28.91 2.04 -13.87
N HIS A 66 29.33 2.89 -14.81
CA HIS A 66 30.48 3.79 -14.63
C HIS A 66 30.12 5.08 -13.87
N LEU A 67 28.83 5.34 -13.62
CA LEU A 67 28.38 6.51 -12.88
C LEU A 67 28.65 6.38 -11.37
N PHE A 68 29.01 7.50 -10.74
CA PHE A 68 29.29 7.62 -9.29
C PHE A 68 30.37 6.64 -8.77
N PRO A 69 31.59 6.61 -9.36
CA PRO A 69 32.62 5.64 -8.99
C PRO A 69 33.08 5.75 -7.52
N ARG A 70 32.98 6.95 -6.92
CA ARG A 70 33.34 7.18 -5.50
C ARG A 70 32.26 6.69 -4.53
N ASP A 71 31.00 6.73 -4.95
CA ASP A 71 29.84 6.39 -4.11
C ASP A 71 29.28 5.00 -4.40
N ALA A 72 29.96 4.25 -5.27
CA ALA A 72 29.56 2.94 -5.76
C ALA A 72 29.17 1.97 -4.64
N ALA A 73 30.01 1.85 -3.62
CA ALA A 73 29.78 0.94 -2.50
C ALA A 73 28.49 1.27 -1.72
N LEU A 74 28.21 2.56 -1.52
CA LEU A 74 27.00 3.01 -0.82
C LEU A 74 25.75 2.76 -1.66
N LEU A 75 25.78 3.13 -2.94
CA LEU A 75 24.65 2.97 -3.85
C LEU A 75 24.33 1.49 -4.11
N ASP A 76 25.36 0.65 -4.28
CA ASP A 76 25.19 -0.78 -4.49
C ASP A 76 24.68 -1.49 -3.21
N ALA A 77 25.03 -0.99 -2.02
CA ALA A 77 24.48 -1.52 -0.78
C ALA A 77 22.98 -1.25 -0.65
N GLN A 78 22.50 -0.11 -1.18
CA GLN A 78 21.10 0.26 -1.18
C GLN A 78 20.29 -0.49 -2.24
N GLY A 79 20.82 -0.59 -3.47
CA GLY A 79 20.12 -1.21 -4.61
C GLY A 79 19.86 -2.72 -4.48
N ARG A 80 20.44 -3.40 -3.49
CA ARG A 80 20.28 -4.86 -3.30
C ARG A 80 19.06 -5.27 -2.49
N LEU A 81 18.31 -4.30 -1.93
CA LEU A 81 17.23 -4.60 -0.98
C LEU A 81 15.85 -4.76 -1.63
N THR A 82 15.65 -4.22 -2.84
CA THR A 82 14.36 -4.25 -3.53
C THR A 82 14.55 -4.38 -5.03
N LEU A 83 13.62 -5.07 -5.71
CA LEU A 83 13.61 -5.21 -7.18
C LEU A 83 13.12 -3.96 -7.92
N TYR A 84 12.88 -2.88 -7.19
CA TYR A 84 12.33 -1.65 -7.73
C TYR A 84 13.31 -1.00 -8.72
N ASP A 85 14.59 -0.93 -8.38
CA ASP A 85 15.58 -0.21 -9.18
C ASP A 85 15.79 -0.91 -10.54
N GLU A 86 15.86 -2.24 -10.57
CA GLU A 86 15.93 -3.02 -11.81
C GLU A 86 14.67 -2.89 -12.65
N ALA A 87 13.48 -2.85 -12.02
CA ALA A 87 12.22 -2.68 -12.73
C ALA A 87 12.13 -1.31 -13.41
N ILE A 88 12.56 -0.23 -12.74
CA ILE A 88 12.60 1.10 -13.33
C ILE A 88 13.67 1.19 -14.42
N ALA A 89 14.86 0.62 -14.21
CA ALA A 89 15.90 0.58 -15.23
C ALA A 89 15.46 -0.19 -16.48
N ALA A 90 14.77 -1.32 -16.32
CA ALA A 90 14.17 -2.06 -17.43
C ALA A 90 13.12 -1.21 -18.15
N LEU A 91 12.28 -0.49 -17.41
CA LEU A 91 11.27 0.39 -18.01
C LEU A 91 11.90 1.55 -18.79
N CYS A 92 13.01 2.12 -18.31
CA CYS A 92 13.78 3.15 -19.04
C CYS A 92 14.31 2.62 -20.38
N ARG A 93 14.68 1.33 -20.45
CA ARG A 93 15.14 0.71 -21.71
C ARG A 93 13.99 0.45 -22.69
N LEU A 94 12.76 0.28 -22.20
CA LEU A 94 11.58 -0.02 -23.01
C LEU A 94 10.83 1.24 -23.47
N VAL A 95 10.84 2.30 -22.66
CA VAL A 95 10.10 3.54 -22.93
C VAL A 95 11.11 4.62 -23.34
N PRO A 96 11.05 5.15 -24.58
CA PRO A 96 12.01 6.13 -25.08
C PRO A 96 11.69 7.54 -24.56
N VAL A 97 11.73 7.73 -23.25
CA VAL A 97 11.58 9.01 -22.57
C VAL A 97 12.72 9.20 -21.58
N ASP A 98 13.02 10.45 -21.22
CA ASP A 98 14.01 10.70 -20.17
C ASP A 98 13.48 10.28 -18.78
N LEU A 99 14.40 10.20 -17.81
CA LEU A 99 14.08 9.76 -16.46
C LEU A 99 13.06 10.68 -15.75
N PRO A 100 13.14 12.03 -15.84
CA PRO A 100 12.10 12.93 -15.32
C PRO A 100 10.69 12.63 -15.83
N HIS A 101 10.52 12.49 -17.15
CA HIS A 101 9.21 12.23 -17.74
C HIS A 101 8.69 10.83 -17.37
N LEU A 102 9.58 9.83 -17.28
CA LEU A 102 9.19 8.50 -16.81
C LEU A 102 8.66 8.55 -15.38
N PHE A 103 9.38 9.21 -14.46
CA PHE A 103 8.96 9.32 -13.06
C PHE A 103 7.68 10.15 -12.91
N LEU A 104 7.46 11.17 -13.74
CA LEU A 104 6.19 11.90 -13.78
C LEU A 104 5.05 10.99 -14.26
N GLY A 105 5.26 10.21 -15.33
CA GLY A 105 4.29 9.25 -15.83
C GLY A 105 3.91 8.21 -14.78
N LEU A 106 4.89 7.67 -14.07
CA LEU A 106 4.69 6.71 -12.98
C LEU A 106 3.97 7.32 -11.77
N TYR A 107 4.26 8.59 -11.45
CA TYR A 107 3.53 9.33 -10.43
C TYR A 107 2.03 9.46 -10.79
N LEU A 108 1.74 9.93 -12.00
CA LEU A 108 0.36 10.09 -12.49
C LEU A 108 -0.37 8.74 -12.57
N PHE A 109 0.31 7.69 -13.03
CA PHE A 109 -0.21 6.33 -13.04
C PHE A 109 -0.55 5.84 -11.62
N THR A 110 0.34 6.09 -10.66
CA THR A 110 0.13 5.72 -9.26
C THR A 110 -1.09 6.45 -8.67
N LEU A 111 -1.25 7.75 -8.97
CA LEU A 111 -2.43 8.51 -8.53
C LEU A 111 -3.72 8.02 -9.20
N ALA A 112 -3.70 7.68 -10.48
CA ALA A 112 -4.83 7.09 -11.18
C ALA A 112 -5.24 5.75 -10.54
N LEU A 113 -4.26 4.91 -10.22
CA LEU A 113 -4.50 3.62 -9.57
C LEU A 113 -5.05 3.80 -8.15
N LEU A 114 -4.51 4.76 -7.39
CA LEU A 114 -4.98 5.08 -6.04
C LEU A 114 -6.42 5.60 -6.06
N PHE A 115 -6.75 6.49 -6.99
CA PHE A 115 -8.10 7.00 -7.19
C PHE A 115 -9.08 5.87 -7.55
N ALA A 116 -8.71 5.03 -8.52
CA ALA A 116 -9.52 3.87 -8.90
C ALA A 116 -9.72 2.90 -7.73
N ALA A 117 -8.67 2.65 -6.93
CA ALA A 117 -8.75 1.81 -5.74
C ALA A 117 -9.68 2.41 -4.68
N ALA A 118 -9.59 3.73 -4.43
CA ALA A 118 -10.45 4.43 -3.49
C ALA A 118 -11.93 4.35 -3.88
N LEU A 119 -12.27 4.61 -5.15
CA LEU A 119 -13.65 4.50 -5.62
C LEU A 119 -14.17 3.06 -5.56
N ASN A 120 -13.35 2.08 -5.96
CA ASN A 120 -13.74 0.67 -5.91
C ASN A 120 -13.93 0.16 -4.49
N LEU A 121 -13.06 0.56 -3.57
CA LEU A 121 -13.18 0.22 -2.15
C LEU A 121 -14.42 0.90 -1.56
N GLY A 122 -14.58 2.20 -1.78
CA GLY A 122 -15.69 2.98 -1.25
C GLY A 122 -17.05 2.48 -1.71
N THR A 123 -17.19 2.08 -2.98
CA THR A 123 -18.45 1.54 -3.53
C THR A 123 -18.83 0.18 -2.96
N ARG A 124 -17.87 -0.60 -2.46
CA ARG A 124 -18.12 -1.91 -1.80
C ARG A 124 -18.30 -1.77 -0.30
N TRP A 125 -17.63 -0.79 0.30
CA TRP A 125 -17.61 -0.61 1.74
C TRP A 125 -18.76 0.26 2.25
N TYR A 126 -19.15 1.28 1.49
CA TYR A 126 -20.15 2.25 1.89
C TYR A 126 -21.44 2.10 1.08
N ARG A 127 -22.58 2.30 1.77
CA ARG A 127 -23.92 2.26 1.14
C ARG A 127 -24.21 3.52 0.32
N ALA A 128 -23.72 4.66 0.77
CA ALA A 128 -23.97 5.94 0.12
C ALA A 128 -22.95 6.17 -0.99
N ARG A 129 -23.41 6.45 -2.22
CA ARG A 129 -22.53 6.67 -3.39
C ARG A 129 -21.52 7.80 -3.18
N TRP A 130 -21.93 8.88 -2.51
CA TRP A 130 -21.05 10.01 -2.21
C TRP A 130 -19.90 9.64 -1.27
N ALA A 131 -20.04 8.60 -0.44
CA ALA A 131 -19.00 8.19 0.51
C ALA A 131 -17.77 7.60 -0.21
N ALA A 132 -17.92 7.02 -1.39
CA ALA A 132 -16.78 6.61 -2.21
C ALA A 132 -15.97 7.81 -2.69
N TRP A 133 -16.65 8.89 -3.07
CA TRP A 133 -16.02 10.16 -3.43
C TRP A 133 -15.36 10.84 -2.23
N ALA A 134 -16.01 10.81 -1.07
CA ALA A 134 -15.43 11.32 0.17
C ALA A 134 -14.17 10.53 0.57
N LEU A 135 -14.16 9.21 0.38
CA LEU A 135 -12.96 8.38 0.61
C LEU A 135 -11.83 8.77 -0.37
N ALA A 136 -12.14 8.94 -1.66
CA ALA A 136 -11.16 9.40 -2.63
C ALA A 136 -10.61 10.79 -2.24
N ALA A 137 -11.46 11.73 -1.84
CA ALA A 137 -11.03 13.03 -1.35
C ALA A 137 -10.15 12.92 -0.09
N ALA A 138 -10.48 12.03 0.84
CA ALA A 138 -9.68 11.79 2.05
C ALA A 138 -8.26 11.29 1.72
N PHE A 139 -8.09 10.48 0.67
CA PHE A 139 -6.78 10.02 0.23
C PHE A 139 -5.90 11.12 -0.39
N THR A 140 -6.47 12.28 -0.70
CA THR A 140 -5.69 13.45 -1.12
C THR A 140 -5.04 14.18 0.05
N LEU A 141 -5.41 13.87 1.30
CA LEU A 141 -4.90 14.55 2.48
C LEU A 141 -3.51 14.01 2.85
N ARG A 142 -2.51 14.89 2.72
CA ARG A 142 -1.17 14.63 3.22
C ARG A 142 -1.14 14.86 4.73
N HIS A 143 -0.74 13.84 5.47
CA HIS A 143 -0.39 13.99 6.87
C HIS A 143 0.81 13.11 7.22
N ALA A 144 1.58 13.56 8.22
CA ALA A 144 2.64 12.74 8.79
C ALA A 144 2.02 11.48 9.41
N VAL A 145 2.65 10.33 9.18
CA VAL A 145 2.25 9.09 9.84
C VAL A 145 2.91 9.07 11.21
N ALA A 146 2.22 9.65 12.20
CA ALA A 146 2.71 9.83 13.57
C ALA A 146 4.16 10.33 13.60
N LYS A 147 5.04 9.69 14.39
CA LYS A 147 6.47 10.01 14.50
C LYS A 147 7.34 9.25 13.50
N THR A 148 6.78 8.82 12.36
CA THR A 148 7.58 8.20 11.29
C THR A 148 8.16 9.26 10.34
N GLY A 149 9.15 8.88 9.54
CA GLY A 149 9.68 9.72 8.46
C GLY A 149 8.82 9.77 7.19
N ALA A 150 7.60 9.23 7.21
CA ALA A 150 6.76 9.08 6.02
C ALA A 150 5.43 9.85 6.14
N ASN A 151 4.91 10.31 5.00
CA ASN A 151 3.55 10.82 4.90
C ASN A 151 2.62 9.81 4.21
N THR A 152 1.31 10.01 4.37
CA THR A 152 0.27 9.23 3.66
C THR A 152 0.18 9.52 2.18
N LEU A 153 0.63 10.71 1.77
CA LEU A 153 0.70 11.14 0.39
C LEU A 153 1.99 11.93 0.18
N GLU A 154 2.70 11.62 -0.89
CA GLU A 154 3.91 12.34 -1.28
C GLU A 154 3.77 13.01 -2.65
N GLY A 155 4.52 14.09 -2.83
CA GLY A 155 4.54 14.89 -4.05
C GLY A 155 5.50 14.37 -5.10
N TYR A 156 5.81 13.09 -5.09
CA TYR A 156 6.80 12.48 -5.98
C TYR A 156 6.49 10.99 -6.14
N PHE A 157 6.95 10.38 -7.23
CA PHE A 157 6.80 8.94 -7.41
C PHE A 157 7.71 8.17 -6.44
N HIS A 158 7.15 7.19 -5.74
CA HIS A 158 7.91 6.25 -4.94
C HIS A 158 7.17 4.90 -4.85
N PRO A 159 7.89 3.78 -4.70
CA PRO A 159 7.31 2.43 -4.74
C PRO A 159 6.27 2.18 -3.66
N ARG A 160 6.42 2.77 -2.46
CA ARG A 160 5.48 2.61 -1.33
C ARG A 160 4.05 3.02 -1.70
N GLN A 161 3.85 4.14 -2.39
CA GLN A 161 2.50 4.62 -2.73
C GLN A 161 1.87 3.77 -3.85
N LEU A 162 2.67 3.30 -4.81
CA LEU A 162 2.20 2.37 -5.84
C LEU A 162 1.80 1.02 -5.23
N ALA A 163 2.64 0.44 -4.37
CA ALA A 163 2.34 -0.79 -3.65
C ALA A 163 1.08 -0.63 -2.79
N PHE A 164 0.90 0.50 -2.11
CA PHE A 164 -0.31 0.79 -1.34
C PHE A 164 -1.58 0.80 -2.21
N ALA A 165 -1.55 1.48 -3.37
CA ALA A 165 -2.68 1.48 -4.31
C ALA A 165 -3.04 0.06 -4.80
N ILE A 166 -2.03 -0.76 -5.13
CA ILE A 166 -2.23 -2.16 -5.53
C ILE A 166 -2.79 -3.00 -4.38
N ALA A 167 -2.27 -2.80 -3.16
CA ALA A 167 -2.74 -3.52 -1.97
C ALA A 167 -4.20 -3.16 -1.63
N LEU A 168 -4.64 -1.92 -1.86
CA LEU A 168 -6.06 -1.55 -1.75
C LEU A 168 -6.93 -2.28 -2.78
N LEU A 169 -6.44 -2.49 -4.01
CA LEU A 169 -7.13 -3.34 -4.99
C LEU A 169 -7.18 -4.81 -4.54
N ALA A 170 -6.19 -5.28 -3.77
CA ALA A 170 -6.26 -6.60 -3.15
C ALA A 170 -7.40 -6.70 -2.13
N VAL A 171 -7.60 -5.64 -1.32
CA VAL A 171 -8.76 -5.54 -0.41
C VAL A 171 -10.07 -5.57 -1.20
N VAL A 172 -10.16 -4.79 -2.30
CA VAL A 172 -11.32 -4.82 -3.21
C VAL A 172 -11.58 -6.24 -3.74
N ALA A 173 -10.54 -6.93 -4.22
CA ALA A 173 -10.67 -8.30 -4.73
C ALA A 173 -11.13 -9.29 -3.64
N PHE A 174 -10.65 -9.13 -2.41
CA PHE A 174 -11.10 -9.93 -1.26
C PHE A 174 -12.58 -9.70 -0.95
N LEU A 175 -13.04 -8.45 -0.95
CA LEU A 175 -14.46 -8.10 -0.77
C LEU A 175 -15.34 -8.71 -1.88
N ASP A 176 -14.83 -8.77 -3.11
CA ASP A 176 -15.47 -9.43 -4.25
C ASP A 176 -15.38 -10.96 -4.21
N ARG A 177 -14.88 -11.54 -3.11
CA ARG A 177 -14.65 -12.99 -2.92
C ARG A 177 -13.68 -13.61 -3.94
N ARG A 178 -12.80 -12.81 -4.53
CA ARG A 178 -11.76 -13.26 -5.48
C ARG A 178 -10.42 -13.43 -4.77
N ASP A 179 -10.38 -14.36 -3.82
CA ASP A 179 -9.25 -14.54 -2.89
C ASP A 179 -7.91 -14.76 -3.62
N GLY A 180 -7.90 -15.53 -4.71
CA GLY A 180 -6.69 -15.74 -5.53
C GLY A 180 -6.16 -14.46 -6.19
N ARG A 181 -7.06 -13.57 -6.65
CA ARG A 181 -6.67 -12.26 -7.19
C ARG A 181 -6.14 -11.34 -6.10
N ALA A 182 -6.72 -11.39 -4.90
CA ALA A 182 -6.21 -10.65 -3.74
C ALA A 182 -4.78 -11.10 -3.39
N GLY A 183 -4.53 -12.42 -3.36
CA GLY A 183 -3.20 -12.98 -3.16
C GLY A 183 -2.19 -12.54 -4.22
N LEU A 184 -2.56 -12.59 -5.50
CA LEU A 184 -1.71 -12.12 -6.60
C LEU A 184 -1.38 -10.63 -6.48
N LEU A 185 -2.37 -9.78 -6.20
CA LEU A 185 -2.16 -8.34 -6.04
C LEU A 185 -1.26 -8.03 -4.84
N LEU A 186 -1.41 -8.75 -3.71
CA LEU A 186 -0.48 -8.62 -2.58
C LEU A 186 0.93 -9.07 -2.94
N LEU A 187 1.10 -10.12 -3.73
CA LEU A 187 2.41 -10.57 -4.19
C LEU A 187 3.07 -9.49 -5.07
N VAL A 188 2.34 -8.92 -6.02
CA VAL A 188 2.83 -7.82 -6.87
C VAL A 188 3.19 -6.60 -6.04
N ALA A 189 2.34 -6.18 -5.10
CA ALA A 189 2.64 -5.06 -4.20
C ALA A 189 3.87 -5.35 -3.33
N GLY A 190 4.01 -6.59 -2.84
CA GLY A 190 5.12 -7.03 -1.99
C GLY A 190 6.45 -7.01 -2.72
N VAL A 191 6.48 -7.40 -4.00
CA VAL A 191 7.67 -7.29 -4.85
C VAL A 191 8.11 -5.83 -5.02
N LEU A 192 7.15 -4.91 -5.19
CA LEU A 192 7.44 -3.48 -5.35
C LEU A 192 7.90 -2.84 -4.05
N HIS A 193 7.26 -3.18 -2.93
CA HIS A 193 7.58 -2.61 -1.62
C HIS A 193 7.16 -3.57 -0.48
N PRO A 194 8.10 -4.40 0.04
CA PRO A 194 7.76 -5.46 1.00
C PRO A 194 7.16 -4.94 2.31
N THR A 195 7.76 -3.93 2.94
CA THR A 195 7.36 -3.45 4.28
C THR A 195 6.00 -2.77 4.29
N ALA A 196 5.73 -1.91 3.31
CA ALA A 196 4.41 -1.29 3.11
C ALA A 196 3.31 -2.34 2.86
N THR A 197 3.61 -3.36 2.06
CA THR A 197 2.66 -4.42 1.74
C THR A 197 2.42 -5.35 2.93
N ALA A 198 3.44 -5.64 3.73
CA ALA A 198 3.34 -6.50 4.90
C ALA A 198 2.22 -6.04 5.86
N TRP A 199 2.09 -4.74 6.07
CA TRP A 199 1.01 -4.19 6.90
C TRP A 199 -0.38 -4.55 6.37
N VAL A 200 -0.64 -4.35 5.08
CA VAL A 200 -1.95 -4.72 4.47
C VAL A 200 -2.13 -6.23 4.43
N ALA A 201 -1.06 -6.98 4.16
CA ALA A 201 -1.09 -8.44 4.13
C ALA A 201 -1.49 -9.04 5.49
N VAL A 202 -0.99 -8.49 6.61
CA VAL A 202 -1.39 -8.93 7.96
C VAL A 202 -2.89 -8.71 8.18
N TRP A 203 -3.40 -7.51 7.88
CA TRP A 203 -4.84 -7.22 8.02
C TRP A 203 -5.70 -8.11 7.14
N LEU A 204 -5.30 -8.32 5.89
CA LEU A 204 -6.05 -9.15 4.96
C LEU A 204 -5.96 -10.63 5.32
N ALA A 205 -4.83 -11.11 5.86
CA ALA A 205 -4.69 -12.45 6.39
C ALA A 205 -5.63 -12.66 7.57
N VAL A 206 -5.70 -11.73 8.53
CA VAL A 206 -6.68 -11.82 9.63
C VAL A 206 -8.11 -11.85 9.09
N ALA A 207 -8.44 -10.98 8.13
CA ALA A 207 -9.76 -10.97 7.50
C ALA A 207 -10.07 -12.31 6.80
N LEU A 208 -9.12 -12.88 6.06
CA LEU A 208 -9.23 -14.17 5.39
C LEU A 208 -9.41 -15.31 6.39
N TRP A 209 -8.64 -15.32 7.47
CA TRP A 209 -8.70 -16.31 8.54
C TRP A 209 -10.08 -16.39 9.20
N VAL A 210 -10.67 -15.21 9.46
CA VAL A 210 -11.98 -15.07 10.09
C VAL A 210 -13.09 -15.39 9.10
N ALA A 211 -13.04 -14.81 7.89
CA ALA A 211 -14.13 -14.91 6.92
C ALA A 211 -14.15 -16.24 6.16
N ARG A 212 -13.01 -16.93 6.01
CA ARG A 212 -12.85 -18.11 5.15
C ARG A 212 -12.15 -19.27 5.87
N PRO A 213 -12.88 -20.09 6.64
CA PRO A 213 -12.31 -21.22 7.37
C PRO A 213 -11.50 -22.21 6.50
N ALA A 214 -11.90 -22.39 5.23
CA ALA A 214 -11.20 -23.27 4.28
C ALA A 214 -9.75 -22.86 3.99
N TRP A 215 -9.39 -21.59 4.19
CA TRP A 215 -8.04 -21.09 3.93
C TRP A 215 -7.09 -21.24 5.13
N ARG A 216 -7.58 -21.63 6.31
CA ARG A 216 -6.76 -21.67 7.54
C ARG A 216 -5.54 -22.59 7.42
N THR A 217 -5.73 -23.82 6.96
CA THR A 217 -4.62 -24.78 6.82
C THR A 217 -3.60 -24.34 5.76
N PRO A 218 -4.01 -23.96 4.52
CA PRO A 218 -3.08 -23.38 3.55
C PRO A 218 -2.33 -22.15 4.09
N MET A 219 -3.03 -21.25 4.80
CA MET A 219 -2.42 -20.06 5.38
C MET A 219 -1.36 -20.41 6.44
N LEU A 220 -1.64 -21.36 7.33
CA LEU A 220 -0.64 -21.83 8.30
C LEU A 220 0.57 -22.45 7.61
N ALA A 221 0.36 -23.28 6.58
CA ALA A 221 1.45 -23.87 5.83
C ALA A 221 2.34 -22.80 5.17
N VAL A 222 1.73 -21.81 4.52
CA VAL A 222 2.45 -20.68 3.91
C VAL A 222 3.15 -19.83 4.97
N ALA A 223 2.51 -19.55 6.11
CA ALA A 223 3.11 -18.78 7.19
C ALA A 223 4.32 -19.50 7.82
N MET A 224 4.21 -20.82 8.05
CA MET A 224 5.30 -21.63 8.58
C MET A 224 6.46 -21.74 7.59
N ALA A 225 6.18 -21.97 6.32
CA ALA A 225 7.20 -21.99 5.26
C ALA A 225 7.88 -20.61 5.14
N GLY A 226 7.09 -19.54 5.13
CA GLY A 226 7.58 -18.16 5.10
C GLY A 226 8.44 -17.81 6.31
N ALA A 227 8.05 -18.23 7.52
CA ALA A 227 8.83 -18.05 8.73
C ALA A 227 10.16 -18.83 8.68
N GLY A 228 10.14 -20.07 8.19
CA GLY A 228 11.35 -20.86 7.97
C GLY A 228 12.31 -20.22 6.97
N ILE A 229 11.79 -19.75 5.83
CA ILE A 229 12.58 -19.04 4.81
C ILE A 229 13.14 -17.73 5.39
N ALA A 230 12.32 -16.94 6.07
CA ALA A 230 12.76 -15.69 6.68
C ALA A 230 13.85 -15.93 7.73
N ALA A 231 13.68 -16.93 8.60
CA ALA A 231 14.70 -17.32 9.56
C ALA A 231 16.00 -17.76 8.86
N TRP A 232 15.91 -18.57 7.80
CA TRP A 232 17.08 -18.94 7.01
C TRP A 232 17.76 -17.71 6.39
N VAL A 233 17.03 -16.85 5.68
CA VAL A 233 17.57 -15.62 5.05
C VAL A 233 18.30 -14.74 6.06
N VAL A 234 17.72 -14.58 7.26
CA VAL A 234 18.21 -13.70 8.32
C VAL A 234 19.37 -14.29 9.11
N PHE A 235 19.36 -15.59 9.43
CA PHE A 235 20.38 -16.18 10.31
C PHE A 235 21.49 -16.93 9.57
N GLN A 236 21.22 -17.45 8.37
CA GLN A 236 22.17 -18.29 7.62
C GLN A 236 22.31 -17.89 6.15
N GLY A 237 21.45 -16.99 5.66
CA GLY A 237 21.34 -16.62 4.27
C GLY A 237 21.94 -15.24 3.96
N PRO A 238 21.46 -14.58 2.88
CA PRO A 238 22.05 -13.35 2.37
C PRO A 238 22.08 -12.18 3.35
N LEU A 239 21.26 -12.20 4.40
CA LEU A 239 21.19 -11.14 5.41
C LEU A 239 21.90 -11.50 6.73
N ALA A 240 22.51 -12.69 6.85
CA ALA A 240 23.17 -13.12 8.07
C ALA A 240 24.25 -12.13 8.55
N SER A 241 25.07 -11.62 7.62
CA SER A 241 26.10 -10.63 7.94
C SER A 241 25.56 -9.22 8.22
N ARG A 242 24.24 -9.01 8.15
CA ARG A 242 23.57 -7.73 8.44
C ARG A 242 23.05 -7.66 9.87
N LEU A 243 23.04 -8.79 10.60
CA LEU A 243 22.76 -8.83 12.03
C LEU A 243 23.99 -8.41 12.83
N ASP A 244 24.34 -7.13 12.72
CA ASP A 244 25.46 -6.53 13.44
C ASP A 244 24.99 -5.34 14.29
N THR A 245 25.74 -5.02 15.35
CA THR A 245 25.43 -3.85 16.17
C THR A 245 26.04 -2.61 15.54
N MET A 246 25.22 -1.59 15.27
CA MET A 246 25.72 -0.31 14.76
C MET A 246 26.72 0.29 15.75
N ASP A 247 27.90 0.65 15.23
CA ASP A 247 28.94 1.30 16.02
C ASP A 247 28.54 2.72 16.45
N ALA A 248 29.29 3.29 17.40
CA ALA A 248 29.02 4.61 17.95
C ALA A 248 29.12 5.73 16.90
N ALA A 249 29.96 5.58 15.87
CA ALA A 249 30.12 6.58 14.83
C ALA A 249 28.88 6.60 13.92
N TRP A 250 28.38 5.43 13.51
CA TRP A 250 27.14 5.29 12.77
C TRP A 250 25.94 5.79 13.57
N LEU A 251 25.84 5.43 14.84
CA LEU A 251 24.77 5.92 15.73
C LEU A 251 24.80 7.44 15.88
N ALA A 252 25.99 8.07 15.94
CA ALA A 252 26.10 9.52 15.98
C ALA A 252 25.56 10.18 14.69
N VAL A 253 25.75 9.56 13.52
CA VAL A 253 25.25 10.07 12.23
C VAL A 253 23.72 9.98 12.13
N ILE A 254 23.11 8.89 12.62
CA ILE A 254 21.66 8.68 12.50
C ILE A 254 20.89 9.11 13.75
N GLY A 255 21.57 9.50 14.82
CA GLY A 255 20.97 9.81 16.12
C GLY A 255 19.94 10.95 16.08
N GLU A 256 20.09 11.88 15.15
CA GLU A 256 19.13 12.97 14.91
C GLU A 256 17.83 12.50 14.24
N LYS A 257 17.81 11.30 13.65
CA LYS A 257 16.62 10.70 13.03
C LYS A 257 15.76 10.04 14.11
N ASP A 258 15.11 10.86 14.92
CA ASP A 258 14.28 10.43 16.06
C ASP A 258 13.21 9.37 15.73
N TYR A 259 12.72 9.35 14.49
CA TYR A 259 11.80 8.34 13.98
C TYR A 259 12.38 6.91 13.91
N LEU A 260 13.71 6.74 13.98
CA LEU A 260 14.38 5.43 13.99
C LEU A 260 14.43 4.79 15.39
N PHE A 261 14.12 5.53 16.45
CA PHE A 261 14.23 5.07 17.84
C PHE A 261 12.86 5.06 18.54
N PRO A 262 11.97 4.09 18.27
CA PRO A 262 10.63 4.03 18.86
C PRO A 262 10.60 4.06 20.39
N LEU A 263 11.63 3.50 21.05
CA LEU A 263 11.75 3.51 22.51
C LEU A 263 11.99 4.92 23.08
N ALA A 264 12.47 5.85 22.27
CA ALA A 264 12.64 7.26 22.61
C ALA A 264 11.44 8.13 22.18
N TRP A 265 10.40 7.54 21.58
CA TRP A 265 9.25 8.32 21.15
C TRP A 265 8.46 8.85 22.34
N PRO A 266 7.98 10.11 22.28
CA PRO A 266 7.14 10.66 23.32
C PRO A 266 5.76 9.97 23.34
N ILE A 267 5.08 10.04 24.49
CA ILE A 267 3.83 9.30 24.72
C ILE A 267 2.69 9.71 23.77
N ASP A 268 2.67 10.97 23.34
CA ASP A 268 1.69 11.51 22.38
C ASP A 268 1.80 10.85 21.00
N ALA A 269 3.00 10.46 20.56
CA ALA A 269 3.19 9.67 19.36
C ALA A 269 2.50 8.30 19.47
N TRP A 270 2.59 7.65 20.62
CA TRP A 270 1.91 6.38 20.88
C TRP A 270 0.39 6.55 20.97
N ILE A 271 -0.09 7.58 21.66
CA ILE A 271 -1.52 7.90 21.76
C ILE A 271 -2.12 8.16 20.37
N THR A 272 -1.41 8.91 19.52
CA THR A 272 -1.84 9.21 18.14
C THR A 272 -1.99 7.94 17.31
N ASN A 273 -1.10 6.95 17.48
CA ASN A 273 -1.24 5.66 16.79
C ASN A 273 -2.41 4.82 17.35
N LEU A 274 -2.62 4.85 18.67
CA LEU A 274 -3.64 4.04 19.33
C LEU A 274 -5.06 4.59 19.16
N ILE A 275 -5.24 5.87 18.82
CA ILE A 275 -6.56 6.49 18.65
C ILE A 275 -7.40 5.82 17.54
N ALA A 276 -6.75 5.17 16.57
CA ALA A 276 -7.45 4.42 15.54
C ALA A 276 -8.29 3.27 16.13
N VAL A 277 -7.85 2.65 17.23
CA VAL A 277 -8.54 1.52 17.86
C VAL A 277 -9.95 1.88 18.37
N PRO A 278 -10.15 2.90 19.23
CA PRO A 278 -11.49 3.28 19.66
C PRO A 278 -12.36 3.77 18.51
N ILE A 279 -11.81 4.42 17.49
CA ILE A 279 -12.56 4.83 16.27
C ILE A 279 -13.09 3.59 15.54
N ILE A 280 -12.23 2.60 15.30
CA ILE A 280 -12.62 1.33 14.66
C ILE A 280 -13.68 0.61 15.50
N LEU A 281 -13.50 0.53 16.82
CA LEU A 281 -14.46 -0.12 17.74
C LEU A 281 -15.80 0.60 17.78
N ALA A 282 -15.80 1.94 17.83
CA ALA A 282 -17.01 2.74 17.80
C ALA A 282 -17.76 2.56 16.47
N GLY A 283 -17.04 2.60 15.34
CA GLY A 283 -17.61 2.34 14.02
C GLY A 283 -18.19 0.93 13.90
N TRP A 284 -17.48 -0.08 14.38
CA TRP A 284 -17.97 -1.47 14.40
C TRP A 284 -19.23 -1.62 15.26
N ARG A 285 -19.26 -1.04 16.47
CA ARG A 285 -20.45 -1.06 17.34
C ARG A 285 -21.64 -0.34 16.70
N ALA A 286 -21.42 0.81 16.07
CA ALA A 286 -22.47 1.55 15.38
C ALA A 286 -23.06 0.72 14.23
N ARG A 287 -22.21 0.04 13.43
CA ARG A 287 -22.66 -0.87 12.36
C ARG A 287 -23.48 -2.04 12.88
N ARG A 288 -23.03 -2.68 13.96
CA ARG A 288 -23.76 -3.77 14.64
C ARG A 288 -25.13 -3.31 15.13
N ARG A 289 -25.24 -2.11 15.71
CA ARG A 289 -26.52 -1.53 16.15
C ARG A 289 -27.46 -1.21 14.98
N ALA A 290 -26.91 -0.82 13.84
CA ALA A 290 -27.67 -0.56 12.62
C ALA A 290 -28.07 -1.83 11.84
N GLY A 291 -27.66 -3.02 12.30
CA GLY A 291 -27.93 -4.29 11.62
C GLY A 291 -27.14 -4.49 10.31
N THR A 292 -25.92 -3.93 10.23
CA THR A 292 -25.05 -3.91 9.03
C THR A 292 -23.62 -4.35 9.30
#